data_AF-A0A1S2MIZ9-F1
#
_entry.id   AF-A0A1S2MIZ9-F1
#
_cell.length_a   1.000
_cell.length_b   1.000
_cell.length_c   1.000
_cell.angle_alpha   90.00
_cell.angle_beta   90.00
_cell.angle_gamma   90.00
#
_symmetry.space_group_name_H-M   'P 1'
#
loop_
_entity.id
_entity.type
_entity.pdbx_description
1 polymer ?
#
loop_
_entity_poly.entity_id
_entity_poly.type
_entity_poly.pdbx_seq_one_letter_code
_entity_poly.pdbx_strand_id
1 'polypeptide(L)'
;MTKLHEFFSFAIQLNLYWVILVALLYIIIHNYRNKPINRILDIYLNYIPVLTHEFGHILFNKISGGKAKDLVIVASPTERMETSQQGYAITQSKHRLGQTITTFGGYVMPPLMLLLGFWAIDTQYPSLFIASYLLIFVYFLILTSRKLVPIIMIILLFTLLYLLFQNDNHFMMFYILTITYHFILAVLLGEVLQSSWTIFRLTFSQQSISWDGSTLKELTRIPTFLYSIIWITINLFTVYQLFLSYFLAN
;
A
#
# COMPACT_ATOMS: atom_id res chain seq x y z
N MET A 1 0.81 15.72 -27.35
CA MET A 1 2.07 15.96 -26.62
C MET A 1 1.89 16.98 -25.48
N THR A 2 1.09 18.04 -25.64
CA THR A 2 0.78 19.04 -24.59
C THR A 2 0.17 18.44 -23.31
N LYS A 3 -0.91 17.65 -23.41
CA LYS A 3 -1.57 17.02 -22.24
C LYS A 3 -0.67 16.06 -21.44
N LEU A 4 0.31 15.44 -22.10
CA LEU A 4 1.24 14.48 -21.48
C LEU A 4 2.34 15.22 -20.70
N HIS A 5 2.84 16.33 -21.27
CA HIS A 5 3.71 17.26 -20.57
C HIS A 5 2.98 17.87 -19.35
N GLU A 6 1.75 18.34 -19.51
CA GLU A 6 0.93 18.91 -18.43
C GLU A 6 0.72 17.95 -17.26
N PHE A 7 0.52 16.65 -17.54
CA PHE A 7 0.43 15.62 -16.50
C PHE A 7 1.74 15.47 -15.73
N PHE A 8 2.89 15.42 -16.41
CA PHE A 8 4.18 15.23 -15.75
C PHE A 8 4.70 16.48 -15.05
N SER A 9 4.35 17.68 -15.53
CA SER A 9 4.73 18.96 -14.92
C SER A 9 3.78 19.43 -13.82
N PHE A 10 2.86 18.57 -13.37
CA PHE A 10 1.85 18.93 -12.39
C PHE A 10 2.44 19.01 -10.97
N ALA A 11 2.46 20.20 -10.39
CA ALA A 11 2.90 20.42 -9.01
C ALA A 11 1.72 20.33 -8.03
N ILE A 12 1.84 19.45 -7.03
CA ILE A 12 0.87 19.32 -5.93
C ILE A 12 1.42 20.02 -4.70
N GLN A 13 0.64 20.92 -4.14
CA GLN A 13 0.91 21.44 -2.80
C GLN A 13 0.37 20.45 -1.77
N LEU A 14 1.24 20.01 -0.87
CA LEU A 14 0.89 19.08 0.19
C LEU A 14 0.05 19.79 1.27
N ASN A 15 -1.16 19.30 1.50
CA ASN A 15 -1.97 19.61 2.66
C ASN A 15 -1.81 18.49 3.70
N LEU A 16 -0.83 18.68 4.59
CA LEU A 16 -0.46 17.68 5.59
C LEU A 16 -1.59 17.39 6.58
N TYR A 17 -2.36 18.41 6.99
CA TYR A 17 -3.51 18.23 7.88
C TYR A 17 -4.56 17.27 7.30
N TRP A 18 -4.81 17.38 5.99
CA TRP A 18 -5.72 16.46 5.29
C TRP A 18 -5.17 15.03 5.27
N VAL A 19 -3.87 14.85 5.03
CA VAL A 19 -3.21 13.53 5.08
C VAL A 19 -3.36 12.89 6.46
N ILE A 20 -3.06 13.65 7.52
CA ILE A 20 -3.19 13.17 8.91
C ILE A 20 -4.64 12.81 9.24
N LEU A 21 -5.60 13.67 8.88
CA LEU A 21 -7.02 13.43 9.14
C LEU A 21 -7.47 12.10 8.53
N VAL A 22 -7.17 11.86 7.26
CA VAL A 22 -7.54 10.62 6.57
C VAL A 22 -6.79 9.42 7.13
N ALA A 23 -5.52 9.57 7.51
CA ALA A 23 -4.74 8.51 8.18
C ALA A 23 -5.33 8.13 9.56
N LEU A 24 -5.81 9.10 10.34
CA LEU A 24 -6.50 8.83 11.60
C LEU A 24 -7.83 8.11 11.37
N LEU A 25 -8.62 8.55 10.38
CA LEU A 25 -9.85 7.88 10.00
C LEU A 25 -9.60 6.43 9.56
N TYR A 26 -8.55 6.18 8.77
CA TYR A 26 -8.09 4.85 8.40
C TYR A 26 -7.87 3.96 9.64
N ILE A 27 -7.07 4.44 10.60
CA ILE A 27 -6.73 3.70 11.83
C ILE A 27 -8.00 3.40 12.65
N ILE A 28 -8.89 4.38 12.79
CA ILE A 28 -10.15 4.21 13.54
C ILE A 28 -11.02 3.15 12.86
N ILE A 29 -11.25 3.26 11.55
CA ILE A 29 -12.08 2.31 10.80
C ILE A 29 -11.52 0.89 10.91
N HIS A 30 -10.20 0.74 10.76
CA HIS A 30 -9.52 -0.54 10.84
C HIS A 30 -9.65 -1.18 12.23
N ASN A 31 -9.46 -0.40 13.31
CA ASN A 31 -9.59 -0.89 14.68
C ASN A 31 -11.02 -1.34 15.01
N TYR A 32 -12.03 -0.69 14.41
CA TYR A 32 -13.43 -1.03 14.58
C TYR A 32 -14.01 -1.86 13.43
N ARG A 33 -13.16 -2.56 12.64
CA ARG A 33 -13.58 -3.37 11.50
C ARG A 33 -14.58 -4.47 11.83
N ASN A 34 -14.78 -4.82 13.10
CA ASN A 34 -15.79 -5.81 13.48
C ASN A 34 -17.23 -5.30 13.30
N LYS A 35 -17.46 -3.99 13.20
CA LYS A 35 -18.79 -3.38 12.95
C LYS A 35 -19.16 -3.43 11.46
N PRO A 36 -20.44 -3.63 11.10
CA PRO A 36 -20.85 -3.93 9.72
C PRO A 36 -20.44 -2.87 8.69
N ILE A 37 -20.67 -1.59 8.96
CA ILE A 37 -20.26 -0.49 8.06
C ILE A 37 -18.73 -0.43 7.94
N ASN A 38 -18.02 -0.57 9.07
CA ASN A 38 -16.57 -0.47 9.10
C ASN A 38 -15.88 -1.63 8.37
N ARG A 39 -16.49 -2.81 8.28
CA ARG A 39 -15.98 -3.92 7.44
C ARG A 39 -15.82 -3.50 5.99
N ILE A 40 -16.83 -2.83 5.47
CA ILE A 40 -16.87 -2.40 4.07
C ILE A 40 -15.87 -1.25 3.86
N LEU A 41 -15.88 -0.25 4.76
CA LEU A 41 -14.96 0.87 4.69
C LEU A 41 -13.49 0.43 4.82
N ASP A 42 -13.21 -0.54 5.70
CA ASP A 42 -11.88 -1.14 5.84
C ASP A 42 -11.39 -1.74 4.53
N ILE A 43 -12.24 -2.47 3.79
CA ILE A 43 -11.87 -3.04 2.48
C ILE A 43 -11.44 -1.96 1.50
N TYR A 44 -12.20 -0.87 1.38
CA TYR A 44 -11.88 0.22 0.45
C TYR A 44 -10.60 0.96 0.85
N LEU A 45 -10.49 1.31 2.13
CA LEU A 45 -9.35 2.07 2.64
C LEU A 45 -8.04 1.25 2.63
N ASN A 46 -8.11 -0.05 2.93
CA ASN A 46 -6.95 -0.95 2.92
C ASN A 46 -6.58 -1.43 1.52
N TYR A 47 -7.34 -1.11 0.46
CA TYR A 47 -7.08 -1.65 -0.87
C TYR A 47 -5.67 -1.29 -1.37
N ILE A 48 -5.29 -0.01 -1.29
CA ILE A 48 -3.96 0.46 -1.69
C ILE A 48 -2.86 -0.07 -0.75
N PRO A 49 -3.00 0.02 0.58
CA PRO A 49 -2.06 -0.61 1.52
C PRO A 49 -1.80 -2.09 1.23
N VAL A 50 -2.85 -2.90 1.10
CA VAL A 50 -2.75 -4.35 0.83
C VAL A 50 -2.12 -4.58 -0.54
N LEU A 51 -2.56 -3.86 -1.59
CA LEU A 51 -1.94 -3.95 -2.90
C LEU A 51 -0.44 -3.66 -2.83
N THR A 52 -0.04 -2.67 -2.04
CA THR A 52 1.36 -2.26 -1.86
C THR A 52 2.16 -3.33 -1.13
N HIS A 53 1.63 -3.86 -0.03
CA HIS A 53 2.25 -4.96 0.74
C HIS A 53 2.46 -6.20 -0.13
N GLU A 54 1.40 -6.67 -0.78
CA GLU A 54 1.46 -7.88 -1.60
C GLU A 54 2.31 -7.70 -2.86
N PHE A 55 2.30 -6.51 -3.45
CA PHE A 55 3.24 -6.17 -4.51
C PHE A 55 4.69 -6.18 -4.01
N GLY A 56 4.95 -5.81 -2.75
CA GLY A 56 6.24 -5.96 -2.08
C GLY A 56 6.74 -7.40 -2.14
N HIS A 57 5.91 -8.38 -1.78
CA HIS A 57 6.28 -9.80 -1.93
C HIS A 57 6.67 -10.13 -3.39
N ILE A 58 5.90 -9.67 -4.36
CA ILE A 58 6.16 -9.96 -5.78
C ILE A 58 7.46 -9.32 -6.27
N LEU A 59 7.68 -8.05 -5.94
CA LEU A 59 8.86 -7.30 -6.34
C LEU A 59 10.12 -7.97 -5.80
N PHE A 60 10.15 -8.23 -4.48
CA PHE A 60 11.29 -8.88 -3.84
C PHE A 60 11.46 -10.33 -4.28
N ASN A 61 10.37 -11.03 -4.60
CA ASN A 61 10.44 -12.35 -5.23
C ASN A 61 11.14 -12.29 -6.59
N LYS A 62 10.76 -11.35 -7.46
CA LYS A 62 11.42 -11.18 -8.77
C LYS A 62 12.88 -10.80 -8.64
N ILE A 63 13.22 -9.86 -7.76
CA ILE A 63 14.60 -9.44 -7.50
C ILE A 63 15.46 -10.64 -7.04
N SER A 64 14.89 -11.53 -6.24
CA SER A 64 15.57 -12.77 -5.79
C SER A 64 15.58 -13.91 -6.83
N GLY A 65 15.12 -13.67 -8.06
CA GLY A 65 15.09 -14.65 -9.15
C GLY A 65 13.91 -15.63 -9.11
N GLY A 66 12.87 -15.30 -8.34
CA GLY A 66 11.61 -16.03 -8.26
C GLY A 66 10.60 -15.67 -9.36
N LYS A 67 9.41 -16.27 -9.27
CA LYS A 67 8.27 -16.01 -10.15
C LYS A 67 7.00 -15.78 -9.33
N ALA A 68 6.30 -14.68 -9.60
CA ALA A 68 4.95 -14.46 -9.09
C ALA A 68 3.93 -15.15 -10.00
N LYS A 69 2.98 -15.87 -9.40
CA LYS A 69 1.93 -16.61 -10.10
C LYS A 69 0.57 -15.93 -10.00
N ASP A 70 0.25 -15.42 -8.82
CA ASP A 70 -1.03 -14.80 -8.55
C ASP A 70 -0.88 -13.71 -7.50
N LEU A 71 -1.79 -12.74 -7.56
CA LEU A 71 -1.94 -11.66 -6.59
C LEU A 71 -3.43 -11.47 -6.34
N VAL A 72 -3.86 -11.71 -5.12
CA VAL A 72 -5.26 -11.63 -4.74
C VAL A 72 -5.45 -10.60 -3.65
N ILE A 73 -6.44 -9.72 -3.85
CA ILE A 73 -6.96 -8.84 -2.80
C ILE A 73 -8.33 -9.36 -2.43
N VAL A 74 -8.51 -9.69 -1.15
CA VAL A 74 -9.78 -10.22 -0.63
C VAL A 74 -10.73 -9.05 -0.42
N ALA A 75 -11.75 -8.95 -1.27
CA ALA A 75 -12.75 -7.88 -1.23
C ALA A 75 -14.06 -8.27 -0.54
N SER A 76 -14.22 -9.53 -0.14
CA SER A 76 -15.41 -9.99 0.58
C SER A 76 -15.21 -9.86 2.11
N PRO A 77 -16.12 -9.17 2.83
CA PRO A 77 -16.09 -9.13 4.29
C PRO A 77 -16.13 -10.51 4.96
N THR A 78 -16.93 -11.43 4.41
CA THR A 78 -17.10 -12.78 4.98
C THR A 78 -15.82 -13.57 4.87
N GLU A 79 -15.19 -13.54 3.69
CA GLU A 79 -13.93 -14.25 3.44
C GLU A 79 -12.80 -13.69 4.32
N ARG A 80 -12.71 -12.37 4.51
CA ARG A 80 -11.73 -11.77 5.43
C ARG A 80 -11.93 -12.26 6.87
N MET A 81 -13.17 -12.49 7.30
CA MET A 81 -13.45 -13.01 8.65
C MET A 81 -13.10 -14.49 8.78
N GLU A 82 -13.38 -15.29 7.76
CA GLU A 82 -13.10 -16.73 7.75
C GLU A 82 -11.61 -17.03 7.64
N THR A 83 -10.90 -16.29 6.77
CA THR A 83 -9.48 -16.54 6.47
C THR A 83 -8.52 -15.67 7.27
N SER A 84 -9.00 -14.56 7.85
CA SER A 84 -8.17 -13.49 8.43
C SER A 84 -7.17 -12.87 7.43
N GLN A 85 -7.33 -13.10 6.12
CA GLN A 85 -6.48 -12.56 5.07
C GLN A 85 -7.12 -11.36 4.39
N GLN A 86 -6.38 -10.27 4.25
CA GLN A 86 -6.82 -9.10 3.47
C GLN A 86 -6.37 -9.17 2.00
N GLY A 87 -5.27 -9.88 1.75
CA GLY A 87 -4.69 -10.19 0.45
C GLY A 87 -3.68 -11.32 0.59
N TYR A 88 -3.22 -11.84 -0.54
CA TYR A 88 -2.10 -12.77 -0.60
C TYR A 88 -1.48 -12.82 -2.00
N ALA A 89 -0.15 -12.93 -2.06
CA ALA A 89 0.61 -13.19 -3.27
C ALA A 89 1.09 -14.65 -3.32
N ILE A 90 0.79 -15.34 -4.43
CA ILE A 90 1.33 -16.67 -4.69
C ILE A 90 2.65 -16.50 -5.43
N THR A 91 3.76 -16.74 -4.73
CA THR A 91 5.11 -16.60 -5.27
C THR A 91 5.84 -17.95 -5.28
N GLN A 92 6.81 -18.09 -6.18
CA GLN A 92 7.68 -19.26 -6.27
C GLN A 92 9.13 -18.80 -6.17
N SER A 93 9.85 -19.32 -5.19
CA SER A 93 11.27 -19.05 -4.98
C SER A 93 12.09 -20.29 -5.29
N LYS A 94 13.24 -20.12 -5.92
CA LYS A 94 14.15 -21.25 -6.22
C LYS A 94 14.91 -21.75 -4.99
N HIS A 95 15.15 -20.86 -4.02
CA HIS A 95 15.97 -21.13 -2.84
C HIS A 95 15.35 -20.48 -1.59
N ARG A 96 15.69 -21.00 -0.41
CA ARG A 96 15.19 -20.50 0.90
C ARG A 96 15.52 -19.03 1.15
N LEU A 97 16.69 -18.57 0.70
CA LEU A 97 17.09 -17.16 0.78
C LEU A 97 16.13 -16.27 -0.03
N GLY A 98 15.78 -16.67 -1.25
CA GLY A 98 14.82 -15.92 -2.08
C GLY A 98 13.42 -15.87 -1.45
N GLN A 99 13.00 -16.95 -0.80
CA GLN A 99 11.74 -16.97 -0.05
C GLN A 99 11.80 -16.05 1.18
N THR A 100 12.94 -16.01 1.88
CA THR A 100 13.17 -15.11 3.01
C THR A 100 13.09 -13.64 2.56
N ILE A 101 13.75 -13.29 1.46
CA ILE A 101 13.73 -11.94 0.87
C ILE A 101 12.30 -11.57 0.42
N THR A 102 11.59 -12.50 -0.22
CA THR A 102 10.19 -12.35 -0.64
C THR A 102 9.29 -12.03 0.56
N THR A 103 9.32 -12.86 1.60
CA THR A 103 8.49 -12.69 2.80
C THR A 103 8.86 -11.41 3.55
N PHE A 104 10.15 -11.05 3.59
CA PHE A 104 10.60 -9.80 4.22
C PHE A 104 10.09 -8.54 3.49
N GLY A 105 10.05 -8.59 2.15
CA GLY A 105 9.72 -7.45 1.30
C GLY A 105 8.31 -6.88 1.45
N GLY A 106 7.34 -7.69 1.89
CA GLY A 106 5.95 -7.24 2.05
C GLY A 106 5.84 -6.06 3.02
N TYR A 107 6.38 -6.22 4.23
CA TYR A 107 6.39 -5.19 5.27
C TYR A 107 7.33 -4.01 4.98
N VAL A 108 8.24 -4.12 4.01
CA VAL A 108 9.12 -3.01 3.59
C VAL A 108 8.44 -2.11 2.57
N MET A 109 7.52 -2.63 1.77
CA MET A 109 6.98 -1.90 0.62
C MET A 109 6.08 -0.73 1.02
N PRO A 110 5.13 -0.83 1.99
CA PRO A 110 4.33 0.31 2.41
C PRO A 110 5.14 1.51 2.93
N PRO A 111 6.10 1.38 3.87
CA PRO A 111 6.91 2.52 4.31
C PRO A 111 7.82 3.05 3.19
N LEU A 112 8.35 2.19 2.31
CA LEU A 112 9.12 2.63 1.15
C LEU A 112 8.29 3.49 0.20
N MET A 113 7.08 3.03 -0.15
CA MET A 113 6.17 3.79 -1.03
C MET A 113 5.70 5.08 -0.38
N LEU A 114 5.51 5.10 0.94
CA LEU A 114 5.20 6.33 1.66
C LEU A 114 6.33 7.36 1.52
N LEU A 115 7.59 6.96 1.76
CA LEU A 115 8.76 7.82 1.59
C LEU A 115 8.91 8.31 0.14
N LEU A 116 8.75 7.41 -0.84
CA LEU A 116 8.79 7.76 -2.26
C LEU A 116 7.69 8.76 -2.64
N GLY A 117 6.52 8.63 -2.02
CA GLY A 117 5.44 9.60 -2.12
C GLY A 117 5.91 10.98 -1.71
N PHE A 118 6.26 11.18 -0.44
CA PHE A 118 6.70 12.51 0.04
C PHE A 118 7.92 13.06 -0.73
N TRP A 119 8.90 12.20 -1.04
CA TRP A 119 10.05 12.59 -1.86
C TRP A 119 9.64 13.09 -3.27
N ALA A 120 8.57 12.54 -3.86
CA ALA A 120 8.05 13.01 -5.14
C ALA A 120 7.42 14.42 -5.04
N ILE A 121 6.91 14.84 -3.88
CA ILE A 121 6.51 16.24 -3.65
C ILE A 121 7.75 17.12 -3.59
N ASP A 122 8.75 16.75 -2.78
CA ASP A 122 9.94 17.56 -2.55
C ASP A 122 10.74 17.79 -3.84
N THR A 123 10.73 16.80 -4.74
CA THR A 123 11.36 16.88 -6.06
C THR A 123 10.48 17.47 -7.16
N GLN A 124 9.24 17.89 -6.84
CA GLN A 124 8.25 18.44 -7.77
C GLN A 124 7.79 17.48 -8.89
N TYR A 125 7.83 16.17 -8.65
CA TYR A 125 7.35 15.15 -9.59
C TYR A 125 6.28 14.20 -9.00
N PRO A 126 5.20 14.71 -8.37
CA PRO A 126 4.18 13.86 -7.74
C PRO A 126 3.40 13.00 -8.75
N SER A 127 3.36 13.42 -10.01
CA SER A 127 2.78 12.65 -11.13
C SER A 127 3.49 11.31 -11.36
N LEU A 128 4.81 11.22 -11.13
CA LEU A 128 5.57 9.97 -11.24
C LEU A 128 5.15 8.96 -10.18
N PHE A 129 4.83 9.43 -8.97
CA PHE A 129 4.32 8.57 -7.91
C PHE A 129 2.95 7.98 -8.28
N ILE A 130 2.03 8.79 -8.79
CA ILE A 130 0.72 8.30 -9.30
C ILE A 130 0.93 7.31 -10.45
N ALA A 131 1.82 7.64 -11.40
CA ALA A 131 2.14 6.76 -12.52
C ALA A 131 2.70 5.41 -12.04
N SER A 132 3.53 5.40 -11.00
CA SER A 132 4.04 4.16 -10.40
C SER A 132 2.92 3.28 -9.84
N TYR A 133 1.93 3.87 -9.17
CA TYR A 133 0.76 3.14 -8.69
C TYR A 133 -0.12 2.62 -9.82
N LEU A 134 -0.27 3.39 -10.91
CA LEU A 134 -0.96 2.92 -12.11
C LEU A 134 -0.24 1.71 -12.72
N LEU A 135 1.10 1.72 -12.78
CA LEU A 135 1.88 0.58 -13.26
C LEU A 135 1.73 -0.65 -12.35
N ILE A 136 1.79 -0.46 -11.03
CA ILE A 136 1.52 -1.53 -10.05
C ILE A 136 0.13 -2.12 -10.26
N PHE A 137 -0.87 -1.26 -10.46
CA PHE A 137 -2.24 -1.68 -10.68
C PHE A 137 -2.42 -2.45 -12.00
N VAL A 138 -1.85 -1.96 -13.11
CA VAL A 138 -1.83 -2.68 -14.40
C VAL A 138 -1.15 -4.03 -14.27
N TYR A 139 -0.02 -4.08 -13.58
CA TYR A 139 0.68 -5.35 -13.32
C TYR A 139 -0.19 -6.32 -12.50
N PHE A 140 -0.88 -5.82 -11.47
CA PHE A 140 -1.85 -6.59 -10.70
C PHE A 140 -2.98 -7.14 -11.56
N LEU A 141 -3.54 -6.33 -12.48
CA LEU A 141 -4.61 -6.77 -13.40
C LEU A 141 -4.21 -7.95 -14.27
N ILE A 142 -2.97 -7.97 -14.72
CA ILE A 142 -2.43 -9.07 -15.53
C ILE A 142 -2.34 -10.34 -14.67
N LEU A 143 -1.83 -10.22 -13.44
CA LEU A 143 -1.49 -11.36 -12.60
C LEU A 143 -2.69 -11.96 -11.84
N THR A 144 -3.62 -11.13 -11.38
CA THR A 144 -4.69 -11.55 -10.47
C THR A 144 -5.64 -12.57 -11.09
N SER A 145 -5.93 -13.67 -10.40
CA SER A 145 -6.98 -14.60 -10.78
C SER A 145 -8.40 -14.03 -10.56
N ARG A 146 -8.56 -13.05 -9.67
CA ARG A 146 -9.86 -12.46 -9.32
C ARG A 146 -10.15 -11.18 -10.11
N LYS A 147 -10.86 -11.33 -11.23
CA LYS A 147 -11.04 -10.22 -12.19
C LYS A 147 -12.17 -9.23 -11.87
N LEU A 148 -13.16 -9.58 -11.05
CA LEU A 148 -14.38 -8.75 -10.86
C LEU A 148 -14.09 -7.34 -10.33
N VAL A 149 -13.53 -7.23 -9.12
CA VAL A 149 -13.23 -5.93 -8.50
C VAL A 149 -12.24 -5.11 -9.34
N PRO A 150 -11.14 -5.70 -9.84
CA PRO A 150 -10.21 -4.94 -10.65
C PRO A 150 -10.82 -4.46 -11.99
N ILE A 151 -11.70 -5.25 -12.64
CA ILE A 151 -12.44 -4.80 -13.83
C ILE A 151 -13.36 -3.61 -13.49
N ILE A 152 -14.08 -3.66 -12.37
CA ILE A 152 -14.91 -2.52 -11.93
C ILE A 152 -14.04 -1.27 -11.77
N MET A 153 -12.86 -1.39 -11.15
CA MET A 153 -11.92 -0.27 -11.02
C MET A 153 -11.41 0.24 -12.37
N ILE A 154 -11.16 -0.64 -13.34
CA ILE A 154 -10.82 -0.25 -14.72
C ILE A 154 -11.95 0.57 -15.35
N ILE A 155 -13.20 0.09 -15.25
CA ILE A 155 -14.37 0.79 -15.81
C ILE A 155 -14.50 2.18 -15.19
N LEU A 156 -14.36 2.28 -13.87
CA LEU A 156 -14.36 3.56 -13.16
C LEU A 156 -13.22 4.47 -13.63
N LEU A 157 -12.01 3.94 -13.77
CA LEU A 157 -10.84 4.70 -14.24
C LEU A 157 -11.05 5.20 -15.68
N PHE A 158 -11.51 4.35 -16.60
CA PHE A 158 -11.80 4.76 -17.98
C PHE A 158 -12.93 5.78 -18.05
N THR A 159 -13.99 5.61 -17.26
CA THR A 159 -15.09 6.58 -17.20
C THR A 159 -14.60 7.93 -16.70
N LEU A 160 -13.80 7.93 -15.63
CA LEU A 160 -13.21 9.14 -15.08
C LEU A 160 -12.29 9.83 -16.10
N LEU A 161 -11.41 9.07 -16.75
CA LEU A 161 -10.54 9.59 -17.80
C LEU A 161 -11.35 10.14 -18.98
N TYR A 162 -12.38 9.43 -19.44
CA TYR A 162 -13.25 9.91 -20.51
C TYR A 162 -13.93 11.24 -20.16
N LEU A 163 -14.50 11.35 -18.95
CA LEU A 163 -15.12 12.60 -18.47
C LEU A 163 -14.11 13.74 -18.33
N LEU A 164 -12.87 13.41 -17.95
CA LEU A 164 -11.75 14.37 -17.88
C LEU A 164 -11.28 14.82 -19.27
N PHE A 165 -11.29 13.95 -20.27
CA PHE A 165 -10.89 14.31 -21.64
C PHE A 165 -11.98 15.04 -22.41
N GLN A 166 -13.26 14.78 -22.11
CA GLN A 166 -14.39 15.46 -22.74
C GLN A 166 -14.58 16.89 -22.22
N ASN A 167 -14.22 17.15 -20.95
CA ASN A 167 -14.26 18.49 -20.38
C ASN A 167 -12.86 19.11 -20.43
N ASP A 168 -12.67 20.24 -21.13
CA ASP A 168 -11.40 21.01 -21.10
C ASP A 168 -11.18 21.75 -19.76
N ASN A 169 -11.70 21.17 -18.66
CA ASN A 169 -11.63 21.73 -17.32
C ASN A 169 -10.35 21.27 -16.62
N HIS A 170 -9.27 22.01 -16.89
CA HIS A 170 -7.95 21.79 -16.30
C HIS A 170 -7.98 21.84 -14.76
N PHE A 171 -8.91 22.61 -14.15
CA PHE A 171 -9.09 22.65 -12.70
C PHE A 171 -9.64 21.33 -12.14
N MET A 172 -10.58 20.69 -12.83
CA MET A 172 -11.14 19.42 -12.37
C MET A 172 -10.08 18.30 -12.35
N MET A 173 -9.23 18.25 -13.38
CA MET A 173 -8.08 17.37 -13.42
C MET A 173 -7.10 17.67 -12.26
N PHE A 174 -6.86 18.95 -11.98
CA PHE A 174 -6.01 19.37 -10.86
C PHE A 174 -6.51 18.81 -9.52
N TYR A 175 -7.79 18.98 -9.22
CA TYR A 175 -8.37 18.51 -7.95
C TYR A 175 -8.38 16.99 -7.84
N ILE A 176 -8.71 16.27 -8.91
CA ILE A 176 -8.72 14.79 -8.89
C ILE A 176 -7.33 14.24 -8.60
N LEU A 177 -6.29 14.75 -9.28
CA LEU A 177 -4.91 14.31 -9.03
C LEU A 177 -4.46 14.65 -7.62
N THR A 178 -4.73 15.87 -7.16
CA THR A 178 -4.41 16.32 -5.80
C THR A 178 -5.08 15.44 -4.75
N ILE A 179 -6.40 15.23 -4.84
CA ILE A 179 -7.15 14.40 -3.87
C ILE A 179 -6.66 12.96 -3.89
N THR A 180 -6.47 12.37 -5.08
CA THR A 180 -5.98 10.99 -5.23
C THR A 180 -4.61 10.83 -4.58
N TYR A 181 -3.71 11.78 -4.83
CA TYR A 181 -2.37 11.77 -4.28
C TYR A 181 -2.38 11.82 -2.74
N HIS A 182 -3.11 12.77 -2.17
CA HIS A 182 -3.24 12.89 -0.72
C HIS A 182 -3.89 11.66 -0.09
N PHE A 183 -4.89 11.09 -0.76
CA PHE A 183 -5.54 9.87 -0.32
C PHE A 183 -4.56 8.70 -0.25
N ILE A 184 -3.75 8.47 -1.30
CA ILE A 184 -2.72 7.42 -1.31
C ILE A 184 -1.73 7.62 -0.15
N LEU A 185 -1.20 8.83 0.03
CA LEU A 185 -0.28 9.12 1.15
C LEU A 185 -0.94 8.86 2.50
N ALA A 186 -2.20 9.26 2.66
CA ALA A 186 -2.90 9.13 3.93
C ALA A 186 -3.16 7.68 4.31
N VAL A 187 -3.61 6.84 3.38
CA VAL A 187 -3.86 5.42 3.66
C VAL A 187 -2.54 4.67 3.90
N LEU A 188 -1.45 5.04 3.22
CA LEU A 188 -0.12 4.49 3.48
C LEU A 188 0.43 4.91 4.84
N LEU A 189 0.27 6.19 5.23
CA LEU A 189 0.63 6.66 6.57
C LEU A 189 -0.17 5.93 7.65
N GLY A 190 -1.48 5.79 7.44
CA GLY A 190 -2.36 5.01 8.30
C GLY A 190 -1.89 3.56 8.44
N GLU A 191 -1.51 2.92 7.33
CA GLU A 191 -0.96 1.57 7.31
C GLU A 191 0.36 1.45 8.05
N VAL A 192 1.33 2.35 7.84
CA VAL A 192 2.63 2.31 8.52
C VAL A 192 2.47 2.42 10.04
N LEU A 193 1.55 3.27 10.50
CA LEU A 193 1.23 3.42 11.92
C LEU A 193 0.48 2.19 12.47
N GLN A 194 -0.56 1.74 11.76
CA GLN A 194 -1.36 0.58 12.18
C GLN A 194 -0.55 -0.73 12.16
N SER A 195 0.28 -0.94 11.14
CA SER A 195 1.04 -2.18 10.95
C SER A 195 2.07 -2.34 12.06
N SER A 196 2.68 -1.25 12.53
CA SER A 196 3.58 -1.28 13.69
C SER A 196 2.91 -1.87 14.93
N TRP A 197 1.65 -1.47 15.19
CA TRP A 197 0.85 -2.02 16.28
C TRP A 197 0.45 -3.48 16.06
N THR A 198 0.07 -3.82 14.83
CA THR A 198 -0.32 -5.19 14.46
C THR A 198 0.86 -6.15 14.56
N ILE A 199 2.04 -5.79 14.06
CA ILE A 199 3.29 -6.56 14.18
C ILE A 199 3.60 -6.81 15.67
N PHE A 200 3.52 -5.78 16.50
CA PHE A 200 3.74 -5.93 17.95
C PHE A 200 2.78 -6.96 18.55
N ARG A 201 1.48 -6.85 18.27
CA ARG A 201 0.47 -7.82 18.75
C ARG A 201 0.71 -9.23 18.24
N LEU A 202 1.03 -9.40 16.97
CA LEU A 202 1.29 -10.72 16.36
C LEU A 202 2.55 -11.37 16.94
N THR A 203 3.57 -10.57 17.26
CA THR A 203 4.84 -11.06 17.82
C THR A 203 4.68 -11.61 19.23
N PHE A 204 3.85 -10.96 20.05
CA PHE A 204 3.63 -11.33 21.45
C PHE A 204 2.31 -12.08 21.69
N SER A 205 1.59 -12.44 20.62
CA SER A 205 0.41 -13.29 20.72
C SER A 205 0.79 -14.70 21.15
N GLN A 206 0.03 -15.27 22.10
CA GLN A 206 0.20 -16.66 22.53
C GLN A 206 -0.37 -17.67 21.53
N GLN A 207 -1.21 -17.23 20.59
CA GLN A 207 -1.80 -18.08 19.57
C GLN A 207 -0.84 -18.24 18.39
N SER A 208 -0.73 -19.47 17.86
CA SER A 208 0.02 -19.76 16.63
C SER A 208 -0.73 -19.23 15.40
N ILE A 209 -0.62 -17.92 15.17
CA ILE A 209 -1.18 -17.26 14.00
C ILE A 209 -0.13 -17.34 12.88
N SER A 210 -0.55 -17.77 11.68
CA SER A 210 0.32 -17.76 10.51
C SER A 210 0.41 -16.33 9.96
N TRP A 211 1.61 -15.77 9.95
CA TRP A 211 1.92 -14.48 9.33
C TRP A 211 3.38 -14.45 8.85
N ASP A 212 3.82 -13.39 8.18
CA ASP A 212 5.17 -13.35 7.59
C ASP A 212 6.29 -13.57 8.62
N GLY A 213 6.13 -13.04 9.84
CA GLY A 213 7.10 -13.23 10.91
C GLY A 213 7.23 -14.68 11.41
N SER A 214 6.13 -15.46 11.41
CA SER A 214 6.21 -16.90 11.71
C SER A 214 6.84 -17.67 10.55
N THR A 215 6.50 -17.30 9.31
CA THR A 215 7.09 -17.89 8.10
C THR A 215 8.60 -17.65 8.04
N LEU A 216 9.08 -16.44 8.36
CA LEU A 216 10.51 -16.13 8.40
C LEU A 216 11.23 -16.95 9.48
N LYS A 217 10.64 -17.13 10.66
CA LYS A 217 11.21 -17.99 11.71
C LYS A 217 11.38 -19.43 11.22
N GLU A 218 10.42 -19.96 10.47
CA GLU A 218 10.53 -21.31 9.92
C GLU A 218 11.63 -21.44 8.85
N LEU A 219 11.79 -20.40 8.03
CA LEU A 219 12.77 -20.36 6.94
C LEU A 219 14.21 -20.17 7.44
N THR A 220 14.42 -19.29 8.42
CA THR A 220 15.76 -18.87 8.85
C THR A 220 16.16 -19.39 10.22
N ARG A 221 15.21 -19.91 11.01
CA ARG A 221 15.37 -20.27 12.43
C ARG A 221 15.64 -19.08 13.36
N ILE A 222 15.59 -17.84 12.84
CA ILE A 222 15.75 -16.63 13.63
C ILE A 222 14.42 -16.32 14.35
N PRO A 223 14.44 -15.96 15.65
CA PRO A 223 13.23 -15.58 16.38
C PRO A 223 12.44 -14.45 15.69
N THR A 224 11.12 -14.61 15.64
CA THR A 224 10.20 -13.65 15.01
C THR A 224 10.37 -12.21 15.50
N PHE A 225 10.65 -12.02 16.80
CA PHE A 225 10.79 -10.68 17.37
C PHE A 225 11.91 -9.84 16.73
N LEU A 226 12.95 -10.47 16.19
CA LEU A 226 14.04 -9.74 15.52
C LEU A 226 13.56 -9.11 14.21
N TYR A 227 12.75 -9.83 13.43
CA TYR A 227 12.12 -9.27 12.23
C TYR A 227 11.13 -8.17 12.58
N SER A 228 10.35 -8.36 13.65
CA SER A 228 9.41 -7.36 14.17
C SER A 228 10.11 -6.06 14.55
N ILE A 229 11.25 -6.13 15.24
CA ILE A 229 12.06 -4.96 15.58
C ILE A 229 12.50 -4.24 14.31
N ILE A 230 12.98 -4.96 13.30
CA ILE A 230 13.43 -4.36 12.03
C ILE A 230 12.27 -3.62 11.34
N TRP A 231 11.13 -4.27 11.15
CA TRP A 231 9.99 -3.65 10.46
C TRP A 231 9.41 -2.47 11.23
N ILE A 232 9.24 -2.60 12.55
CA ILE A 232 8.79 -1.47 13.40
C ILE A 232 9.79 -0.32 13.33
N THR A 233 11.10 -0.61 13.32
CA THR A 233 12.13 0.45 13.19
C THR A 233 12.04 1.14 11.83
N ILE A 234 11.82 0.41 10.73
CA ILE A 234 11.63 1.00 9.40
C ILE A 234 10.38 1.91 9.38
N ASN A 235 9.28 1.46 9.98
CA ASN A 235 8.05 2.23 10.09
C ASN A 235 8.26 3.52 10.91
N LEU A 236 8.86 3.40 12.10
CA LEU A 236 9.14 4.54 12.98
C LEU A 236 10.13 5.52 12.34
N PHE A 237 11.17 5.01 11.67
CA PHE A 237 12.11 5.82 10.92
C PHE A 237 11.39 6.59 9.81
N THR A 238 10.51 5.94 9.06
CA THR A 238 9.70 6.57 8.01
C THR A 238 8.87 7.71 8.59
N VAL A 239 8.10 7.45 9.64
CA VAL A 239 7.27 8.48 10.31
C VAL A 239 8.14 9.61 10.87
N TYR A 240 9.30 9.29 11.43
CA TYR A 240 10.24 10.28 11.96
C TYR A 240 10.79 11.20 10.88
N GLN A 241 11.16 10.67 9.70
CA GLN A 241 11.60 11.49 8.57
C GLN A 241 10.50 12.46 8.12
N LEU A 242 9.25 11.99 8.05
CA LEU A 242 8.11 12.86 7.72
C LEU A 242 7.91 13.95 8.77
N PHE A 243 8.05 13.59 10.05
CA PHE A 243 7.92 14.54 11.14
C PHE A 243 9.00 15.63 11.06
N LEU A 244 10.26 15.24 10.82
CA LEU A 244 11.36 16.18 10.63
C LEU A 244 11.10 17.13 9.45
N SER A 245 10.83 16.58 8.26
CA SER A 245 10.74 17.37 7.03
C SER A 245 9.56 18.34 7.01
N TYR A 246 8.44 18.01 7.66
CA TYR A 246 7.20 18.80 7.50
C TYR A 246 6.67 19.45 8.79
N PHE A 247 7.18 19.08 9.98
CA PHE A 247 6.76 19.71 11.24
C PHE A 247 7.89 20.42 11.99
N LEU A 248 9.15 20.01 11.81
CA LEU A 248 10.29 20.63 12.49
C LEU A 248 11.14 21.51 11.58
N ALA A 249 11.16 21.24 10.27
CA ALA A 249 11.89 22.03 9.29
C ALA A 249 11.09 23.23 8.74
N ASN A 250 9.87 23.46 9.22
CA ASN A 250 9.03 24.63 8.93
C ASN A 250 9.13 25.68 10.05
#